data_AF-A0AAU2IU45-F1
#
_entry.id   AF-A0AAU2IU45-F1
#
_cell.length_a   1.000
_cell.length_b   1.000
_cell.length_c   1.000
_cell.angle_alpha   90.00
_cell.angle_beta   90.00
_cell.angle_gamma   90.00
#
_symmetry.space_group_name_H-M   'P 1'
#
loop_
_entity.id
_entity.type
_entity.pdbx_description
1 polymer ?
#
loop_
_entity_poly.entity_id
_entity_poly.type
_entity_poly.pdbx_seq_one_letter_code
_entity_poly.pdbx_strand_id
1 'polypeptide(L)'
;MAEAEKVDTDQAPKKGGRKPDPMTRAINDMKQAAKHLGEYDVKPAPAGRIEAHDRRSAAWGKEYADKGTLDALLLSLAFEALGSYEQEQRYALLQLSAVALNQAAALDGRQ
;
A
#
# COMPACT_ATOMS: atom_id res chain seq x y z
N MET A 1 -42.15 21.12 41.72
CA MET A 1 -40.69 20.95 41.82
C MET A 1 -40.42 19.49 41.55
N ALA A 2 -40.13 19.14 40.29
CA ALA A 2 -39.92 17.76 39.88
C ALA A 2 -38.42 17.43 40.02
N GLU A 3 -38.11 16.40 40.79
CA GLU A 3 -36.76 15.86 40.95
C GLU A 3 -36.26 15.29 39.61
N ALA A 4 -35.11 15.76 39.15
CA ALA A 4 -34.44 15.22 37.99
C ALA A 4 -33.65 13.98 38.40
N GLU A 5 -34.19 12.82 38.01
CA GLU A 5 -33.57 11.50 38.14
C GLU A 5 -32.26 11.48 37.32
N LYS A 6 -31.10 11.30 37.99
CA LYS A 6 -29.82 11.06 37.34
C LYS A 6 -29.81 9.62 36.82
N VAL A 7 -29.87 9.46 35.51
CA VAL A 7 -29.65 8.17 34.86
C VAL A 7 -28.13 7.95 34.76
N ASP A 8 -27.58 7.17 35.69
CA ASP A 8 -26.23 6.62 35.58
C ASP A 8 -26.26 5.53 34.49
N THR A 9 -25.65 5.82 33.33
CA THR A 9 -25.49 4.81 32.28
C THR A 9 -24.17 4.11 32.49
N ASP A 10 -24.21 3.03 33.27
CA ASP A 10 -23.12 2.06 33.39
C ASP A 10 -22.90 1.39 32.02
N GLN A 11 -22.04 2.00 31.19
CA GLN A 11 -21.61 1.39 29.94
C GLN A 11 -20.67 0.22 30.27
N ALA A 12 -21.19 -0.99 30.12
CA ALA A 12 -20.40 -2.21 30.19
C ALA A 12 -19.13 -2.09 29.31
N PRO A 13 -17.95 -2.54 29.78
CA PRO A 13 -16.73 -2.46 29.00
C PRO A 13 -16.93 -3.25 27.71
N LYS A 14 -16.79 -2.60 26.56
CA LYS A 14 -16.83 -3.25 25.25
C LYS A 14 -15.78 -4.35 25.23
N LYS A 15 -16.22 -5.61 25.40
CA LYS A 15 -15.39 -6.81 25.32
C LYS A 15 -14.57 -6.76 24.03
N GLY A 16 -13.25 -6.80 24.23
CA GLY A 16 -12.18 -7.08 23.26
C GLY A 16 -12.55 -6.96 21.80
N GLY A 17 -12.27 -5.79 21.22
CA GLY A 17 -12.17 -5.67 19.77
C GLY A 17 -11.17 -6.71 19.27
N ARG A 18 -11.63 -7.61 18.40
CA ARG A 18 -10.79 -8.57 17.69
C ARG A 18 -9.57 -7.80 17.18
N LYS A 19 -8.34 -8.26 17.51
CA LYS A 19 -7.12 -7.67 16.95
C LYS A 19 -7.34 -7.59 15.43
N PRO A 20 -7.13 -6.42 14.80
CA PRO A 20 -7.30 -6.30 13.36
C PRO A 20 -6.50 -7.42 12.69
N ASP A 21 -7.07 -8.02 11.66
CA ASP A 21 -6.27 -8.94 10.84
C ASP A 21 -5.04 -8.18 10.29
N PRO A 22 -3.91 -8.87 10.05
CA PRO A 22 -2.66 -8.22 9.65
C PRO A 22 -2.80 -7.30 8.43
N MET A 23 -3.63 -7.67 7.46
CA MET A 23 -3.88 -6.84 6.28
C MET A 23 -4.62 -5.54 6.65
N THR A 24 -5.65 -5.61 7.48
CA THR A 24 -6.33 -4.42 8.02
C THR A 24 -5.36 -3.52 8.80
N ARG A 25 -4.43 -4.09 9.56
CA ARG A 25 -3.38 -3.32 10.25
C ARG A 25 -2.45 -2.62 9.26
N ALA A 26 -1.90 -3.34 8.28
CA ALA A 26 -1.01 -2.78 7.26
C ALA A 26 -1.67 -1.65 6.45
N ILE A 27 -2.95 -1.82 6.09
CA ILE A 27 -3.73 -0.77 5.38
C ILE A 27 -3.92 0.46 6.27
N ASN A 28 -4.18 0.28 7.56
CA ASN A 28 -4.34 1.40 8.50
C ASN A 28 -3.02 2.15 8.70
N ASP A 29 -1.90 1.43 8.82
CA ASP A 29 -0.57 2.03 8.95
C ASP A 29 -0.21 2.82 7.68
N MET A 30 -0.53 2.28 6.49
CA MET A 30 -0.37 3.00 5.22
C MET A 30 -1.22 4.27 5.17
N LYS A 31 -2.50 4.20 5.59
CA LYS A 31 -3.38 5.39 5.64
C LYS A 31 -2.87 6.45 6.61
N GLN A 32 -2.31 6.05 7.75
CA GLN A 32 -1.66 6.95 8.69
C GLN A 32 -0.43 7.60 8.06
N ALA A 33 0.46 6.81 7.45
CA ALA A 33 1.63 7.30 6.75
C ALA A 33 1.26 8.29 5.63
N ALA A 34 0.25 7.98 4.83
CA ALA A 34 -0.23 8.85 3.75
C ALA A 34 -0.72 10.20 4.27
N LYS A 35 -1.39 10.26 5.43
CA LYS A 35 -1.80 11.53 6.05
C LYS A 35 -0.61 12.43 6.40
N HIS A 36 0.52 11.83 6.78
CA HIS A 36 1.74 12.59 7.10
C HIS A 36 2.48 13.11 5.86
N LEU A 37 2.20 12.56 4.67
CA LEU A 37 2.81 13.00 3.42
C LEU A 37 2.18 14.28 2.87
N GLY A 38 0.96 14.64 3.30
CA GLY A 38 0.24 15.80 2.77
C GLY A 38 -0.13 15.64 1.28
N GLU A 39 -0.50 16.75 0.64
CA GLU A 39 -0.63 16.79 -0.81
C GLU A 39 0.75 16.88 -1.45
N TYR A 40 1.04 15.99 -2.40
CA TYR A 40 2.29 16.01 -3.16
C TYR A 40 2.03 16.51 -4.58
N ASP A 41 2.78 17.52 -5.00
CA ASP A 41 2.81 18.00 -6.38
C ASP A 41 3.91 17.27 -7.15
N VAL A 42 3.51 16.50 -8.17
CA VAL A 42 4.42 15.68 -8.99
C VAL A 42 4.35 16.16 -10.42
N LYS A 43 5.49 16.63 -10.94
CA LYS A 43 5.63 16.98 -12.35
C LYS A 43 5.77 15.72 -13.19
N PRO A 44 5.18 15.69 -14.41
CA PRO A 44 5.39 14.60 -15.34
C PRO A 44 6.88 14.36 -15.61
N ALA A 45 7.27 13.09 -15.70
CA ALA A 45 8.62 12.73 -16.08
C ALA A 45 8.86 13.05 -17.57
N PRO A 46 10.06 13.53 -17.96
CA PRO A 46 10.40 13.69 -19.38
C PRO A 46 10.32 12.36 -20.14
N ALA A 47 9.91 12.40 -21.41
CA ALA A 47 9.71 11.20 -22.23
C ALA A 47 10.93 10.25 -22.26
N GLY A 48 12.15 10.79 -22.37
CA GLY A 48 13.37 9.96 -22.35
C GLY A 48 13.60 9.21 -21.03
N ARG A 49 13.05 9.71 -19.91
CA ARG A 49 13.10 9.02 -18.61
C ARG A 49 12.05 7.91 -18.55
N ILE A 50 10.86 8.15 -19.10
CA ILE A 50 9.79 7.15 -19.21
C ILE A 50 10.29 5.93 -19.99
N GLU A 51 10.91 6.14 -21.15
CA GLU A 51 11.51 5.07 -21.95
C GLU A 51 12.65 4.33 -21.21
N ALA A 52 13.43 5.04 -20.40
CA ALA A 52 14.45 4.41 -19.58
C ALA A 52 13.84 3.52 -18.47
N HIS A 53 12.70 3.92 -17.90
CA HIS A 53 11.98 3.11 -16.93
C HIS A 53 11.36 1.88 -17.58
N ASP A 54 10.72 2.02 -18.74
CA ASP A 54 10.14 0.89 -19.47
C ASP A 54 11.18 -0.20 -19.78
N ARG A 55 12.36 0.19 -20.29
CA ARG A 55 13.48 -0.75 -20.50
C ARG A 55 13.95 -1.43 -19.22
N ARG A 56 13.98 -0.71 -18.10
CA ARG A 56 14.36 -1.28 -16.79
C ARG A 56 13.29 -2.23 -16.27
N SER A 57 12.01 -1.91 -16.47
CA SER A 57 10.90 -2.81 -16.15
C SER A 57 11.08 -4.14 -16.86
N ALA A 58 11.30 -4.11 -18.19
CA ALA A 58 11.52 -5.33 -18.97
C ALA A 58 12.74 -6.15 -18.50
N ALA A 59 13.85 -5.48 -18.17
CA ALA A 59 15.05 -6.14 -17.66
C ALA A 59 14.82 -6.85 -16.32
N TRP A 60 14.17 -6.18 -15.37
CA TRP A 60 13.84 -6.77 -14.07
C TRP A 60 12.74 -7.82 -14.16
N GLY A 61 11.78 -7.67 -15.08
CA GLY A 61 10.77 -8.67 -15.37
C GLY A 61 11.39 -9.98 -15.88
N LYS A 62 12.41 -9.89 -16.74
CA LYS A 62 13.20 -11.06 -17.16
C LYS A 62 13.96 -11.68 -15.99
N GLU A 63 14.64 -10.87 -15.18
CA GLU A 63 15.35 -11.34 -13.99
C GLU A 63 14.39 -12.08 -13.02
N TYR A 64 13.17 -11.57 -12.84
CA TYR A 64 12.16 -12.24 -12.03
C TYR A 64 11.69 -13.55 -12.66
N ALA A 65 11.50 -13.62 -13.99
CA ALA A 65 11.17 -14.86 -14.67
C ALA A 65 12.27 -15.91 -14.51
N ASP A 66 13.53 -15.49 -14.50
CA ASP A 66 14.70 -16.37 -14.39
C ASP A 66 14.95 -16.82 -12.93
N LYS A 67 14.81 -15.93 -11.94
CA LYS A 67 15.23 -16.19 -10.54
C LYS A 67 14.09 -16.24 -9.52
N GLY A 68 12.93 -15.70 -9.83
CA GLY A 68 11.76 -15.70 -8.94
C GLY A 68 11.94 -14.87 -7.67
N THR A 69 12.87 -13.92 -7.62
CA THR A 69 13.17 -13.15 -6.41
C THR A 69 12.23 -11.95 -6.23
N LEU A 70 11.86 -11.66 -4.98
CA LEU A 70 10.92 -10.59 -4.66
C LEU A 70 11.43 -9.20 -5.08
N ASP A 71 12.72 -8.93 -4.91
CA ASP A 71 13.34 -7.66 -5.29
C ASP A 71 13.23 -7.41 -6.80
N ALA A 72 13.46 -8.44 -7.62
CA ALA A 72 13.30 -8.35 -9.07
C ALA A 72 11.83 -8.05 -9.45
N LEU A 73 10.87 -8.71 -8.80
CA LEU A 73 9.44 -8.42 -9.01
C LEU A 73 9.08 -6.98 -8.63
N LEU A 74 9.52 -6.52 -7.46
CA LEU A 74 9.24 -5.17 -6.99
C LEU A 74 9.87 -4.11 -7.89
N LEU A 75 11.11 -4.31 -8.34
CA LEU A 75 11.78 -3.39 -9.24
C LEU A 75 11.13 -3.36 -10.63
N SER A 76 10.70 -4.51 -11.15
CA SER A 76 9.94 -4.58 -12.40
C SER A 76 8.67 -3.73 -12.31
N LEU A 77 7.83 -3.98 -11.31
CA LEU A 77 6.54 -3.28 -11.15
C LEU A 77 6.72 -1.79 -10.83
N ALA A 78 7.76 -1.43 -10.07
CA ALA A 78 8.07 -0.03 -9.80
C ALA A 78 8.45 0.72 -11.08
N PHE A 79 9.32 0.14 -11.90
CA PHE A 79 9.69 0.76 -13.17
C PHE A 79 8.54 0.76 -14.18
N GLU A 80 7.69 -0.26 -14.18
CA GLU A 80 6.45 -0.28 -14.98
C GLU A 80 5.58 0.91 -14.60
N ALA A 81 5.25 1.09 -13.33
CA ALA A 81 4.42 2.21 -12.88
C ALA A 81 5.02 3.59 -13.21
N LEU A 82 6.35 3.71 -13.23
CA LEU A 82 7.05 4.95 -13.59
C LEU A 82 7.25 5.13 -15.10
N GLY A 83 7.04 4.08 -15.90
CA GLY A 83 7.10 4.06 -17.36
C GLY A 83 5.72 4.07 -18.04
N SER A 84 4.65 3.76 -17.29
CA SER A 84 3.28 3.76 -17.80
C SER A 84 2.79 5.15 -18.18
N TYR A 85 1.93 5.19 -19.18
CA TYR A 85 1.11 6.37 -19.47
C TYR A 85 0.08 6.60 -18.36
N GLU A 86 -0.46 7.82 -18.27
CA GLU A 86 -1.38 8.23 -17.20
C GLU A 86 -2.59 7.29 -17.04
N GLN A 87 -3.15 6.81 -18.15
CA GLN A 87 -4.29 5.89 -18.13
C GLN A 87 -3.98 4.50 -17.55
N GLU A 88 -2.73 4.06 -17.63
CA GLU A 88 -2.26 2.74 -17.18
C GLU A 88 -1.59 2.81 -15.80
N GLN A 89 -1.02 3.95 -15.46
CA GLN A 89 -0.22 4.15 -14.25
C GLN A 89 -0.99 3.82 -12.97
N ARG A 90 -2.30 4.16 -12.92
CA ARG A 90 -3.15 3.78 -11.79
C ARG A 90 -3.15 2.26 -11.56
N TYR A 91 -3.25 1.48 -12.63
CA TYR A 91 -3.29 0.03 -12.52
C TYR A 91 -1.92 -0.54 -12.11
N ALA A 92 -0.83 -0.06 -12.71
CA ALA A 92 0.52 -0.48 -12.36
C ALA A 92 0.87 -0.17 -10.89
N LEU A 93 0.48 1.00 -10.37
CA LEU A 93 0.65 1.37 -8.96
C LEU A 93 -0.15 0.45 -8.02
N LEU A 94 -1.37 0.05 -8.41
CA LEU A 94 -2.19 -0.87 -7.62
C LEU A 94 -1.58 -2.28 -7.59
N GLN A 95 -1.02 -2.76 -8.70
CA GLN A 95 -0.32 -4.04 -8.76
C GLN A 95 0.92 -4.05 -7.86
N LEU A 96 1.77 -3.03 -7.97
CA LEU A 96 2.92 -2.85 -7.08
C LEU A 96 2.51 -2.86 -5.60
N SER A 97 1.48 -2.08 -5.26
CA SER A 97 0.96 -2.00 -3.89
C SER A 97 0.45 -3.35 -3.39
N ALA A 98 -0.28 -4.10 -4.24
CA ALA A 98 -0.81 -5.42 -3.87
C ALA A 98 0.32 -6.42 -3.57
N VAL A 99 1.36 -6.46 -4.40
CA VAL A 99 2.52 -7.33 -4.18
C VAL A 99 3.26 -6.95 -2.90
N ALA A 100 3.51 -5.66 -2.68
CA ALA A 100 4.18 -5.18 -1.48
C ALA A 100 3.37 -5.47 -0.19
N LEU A 101 2.06 -5.22 -0.20
CA LEU A 101 1.18 -5.49 0.95
C LEU A 101 1.06 -6.98 1.23
N ASN A 102 0.98 -7.83 0.21
CA ASN A 102 0.94 -9.28 0.40
C ASN A 102 2.23 -9.78 1.06
N GLN A 103 3.38 -9.25 0.65
CA GLN A 103 4.65 -9.59 1.31
C GLN A 103 4.67 -9.12 2.77
N ALA A 104 4.23 -7.89 3.05
CA ALA A 104 4.16 -7.38 4.42
C ALA A 104 3.27 -8.26 5.30
N ALA A 105 2.08 -8.62 4.82
CA ALA A 105 1.17 -9.51 5.53
C ALA A 105 1.78 -10.92 5.77
N ALA A 106 2.53 -11.46 4.80
CA ALA A 106 3.23 -12.72 4.95
C ALA A 106 4.34 -12.67 6.02
N LEU A 107 5.00 -11.51 6.19
CA LEU A 107 6.00 -11.31 7.25
C LEU A 107 5.36 -11.18 8.62
N ASP A 108 4.23 -10.49 8.73
CA ASP A 108 3.48 -10.35 9.99
C ASP A 108 2.91 -11.70 10.47
N GLY A 109 2.54 -12.59 9.55
CA GLY A 109 2.05 -13.94 9.87
C GLY A 109 3.15 -14.97 10.19
N ARG A 110 4.43 -14.60 10.07
CA ARG A 110 5.58 -15.44 10.45
C ARG A 110 6.08 -15.18 11.88
N GLN A 111 5.45 -14.24 12.61
CA GLN A 111 5.80 -13.89 14.00
C GLN A 111 5.06 -14.74 15.03
#